data_AF-A0A150GGC4-F1
#
_entry.id   AF-A0A150GGC4-F1
#
_cell.length_a   1.000
_cell.length_b   1.000
_cell.length_c   1.000
_cell.angle_alpha   90.00
_cell.angle_beta   90.00
_cell.angle_gamma   90.00
#
_symmetry.space_group_name_H-M   'P 1'
#
loop_
_entity.id
_entity.type
_entity.pdbx_description
1 polymer ?
#
loop_
_entity_poly.entity_id
_entity_poly.type
_entity_poly.pdbx_seq_one_letter_code
_entity_poly.pdbx_strand_id
1 'polypeptide(L)'
;MSMRLASSLIVALSAYVLSVPTAASRRIETISWNPRAFVHHNFLTEAECDHLVHIGTQRVSRSLVVDSATGQSKLDDIRTSYGAAFSRAEDPVIAEIEERIAEWTHIPPAHGEPIQILRYENGQKYDAHWDWFDDPVHHKMYLSDGNRYATVLLYLSEVEEGGETNLPLADPIDLSVQAIENPSPCAAKMGLSIKPRKGDALLFFDMDIQGSKGDRKALHASCPTLKARATGMKWTATKWIHNKVYMGKYDPMRMAAKCEDAASDCASRVAAGECTSNMDKMMNQNDPRDTDPWDRQKMGKGNNDIFMVAHSVIFLAIATAVTVADADLPRTFPGHPYLSCAETGQAAMRRILTAYSLHNPLVGYCQGLNFVAGVILVAVDRDEELTFWLLAALIERILYQGKDLDLVAEKIPKLSEHMARIGCEISLIATDWFLTVFCVSLPSESACRVLDALFHEGAKVLFRVALALLHSVEPQLLKIDNAGEFMRWVKEYMAGLHHIDPLMTVAFEGIGSLSLSAVDAVRKVKEQEVRALMEQRRQARNQQQNRSAART
;
A
#
# COMPACT_ATOMS: atom_id res chain seq x y z
N MET A 1 -29.82 -1.43 30.20
CA MET A 1 -30.45 -1.06 28.91
C MET A 1 -29.39 -0.42 27.99
N SER A 2 -28.26 -1.09 27.76
CA SER A 2 -27.15 -0.56 26.97
C SER A 2 -26.32 -1.74 26.43
N MET A 3 -26.70 -2.31 25.28
CA MET A 3 -25.98 -3.42 24.61
C MET A 3 -26.57 -3.78 23.22
N ARG A 4 -27.15 -2.81 22.49
CA ARG A 4 -27.86 -3.08 21.22
C ARG A 4 -27.22 -2.49 19.95
N LEU A 5 -26.17 -1.66 20.08
CA LEU A 5 -25.61 -0.92 18.95
C LEU A 5 -24.55 -1.72 18.17
N ALA A 6 -23.65 -2.45 18.84
CA ALA A 6 -22.61 -3.25 18.18
C ALA A 6 -23.19 -4.47 17.42
N SER A 7 -24.23 -5.09 17.97
CA SER A 7 -24.88 -6.28 17.41
C SER A 7 -25.69 -6.00 16.14
N SER A 8 -25.96 -4.74 15.79
CA SER A 8 -26.76 -4.39 14.60
C SER A 8 -25.90 -4.22 13.33
N LEU A 9 -24.60 -3.99 13.48
CA LEU A 9 -23.67 -3.68 12.39
C LEU A 9 -23.09 -4.96 11.74
N ILE A 10 -22.75 -5.96 12.56
CA ILE A 10 -22.21 -7.27 12.16
C ILE A 10 -23.25 -8.11 11.39
N VAL A 11 -24.52 -7.78 11.56
CA VAL A 11 -25.69 -8.53 11.08
C VAL A 11 -26.07 -8.22 9.64
N ALA A 12 -25.66 -7.05 9.16
CA ALA A 12 -25.98 -6.57 7.83
C ALA A 12 -25.05 -7.14 6.75
N LEU A 13 -23.85 -7.58 7.12
CA LEU A 13 -22.72 -7.92 6.24
C LEU A 13 -22.71 -9.36 5.68
N SER A 14 -23.65 -10.22 6.08
CA SER A 14 -23.54 -11.68 5.96
C SER A 14 -23.86 -12.32 4.59
N ALA A 15 -24.23 -11.57 3.55
CA ALA A 15 -25.14 -12.13 2.52
C ALA A 15 -24.62 -12.28 1.07
N TYR A 16 -23.36 -12.01 0.69
CA TYR A 16 -23.03 -11.93 -0.76
C TYR A 16 -21.68 -12.51 -1.26
N VAL A 17 -20.90 -13.23 -0.45
CA VAL A 17 -19.52 -13.64 -0.85
C VAL A 17 -19.46 -14.92 -1.72
N LEU A 18 -20.42 -15.15 -2.62
CA LEU A 18 -20.34 -16.27 -3.58
C LEU A 18 -20.70 -15.81 -4.99
N SER A 19 -19.82 -15.02 -5.61
CA SER A 19 -19.46 -15.10 -7.04
C SER A 19 -18.71 -13.84 -7.49
N VAL A 20 -17.53 -14.02 -8.09
CA VAL A 20 -17.06 -13.43 -9.37
C VAL A 20 -15.51 -13.42 -9.41
N PRO A 21 -14.86 -13.74 -10.55
CA PRO A 21 -13.40 -13.92 -10.70
C PRO A 21 -12.65 -12.64 -11.12
N THR A 22 -11.35 -12.55 -10.83
CA THR A 22 -10.45 -11.40 -11.09
C THR A 22 -9.63 -11.50 -12.38
N ALA A 23 -9.41 -10.36 -13.05
CA ALA A 23 -8.34 -10.16 -14.05
C ALA A 23 -7.04 -9.69 -13.35
N ALA A 24 -5.89 -9.85 -14.02
CA ALA A 24 -4.55 -9.73 -13.42
C ALA A 24 -4.20 -8.33 -12.89
N SER A 25 -4.16 -8.19 -11.57
CA SER A 25 -3.74 -6.99 -10.82
C SER A 25 -2.20 -6.89 -10.73
N ARG A 26 -1.67 -5.66 -10.68
CA ARG A 26 -0.30 -5.39 -10.17
C ARG A 26 -0.16 -5.96 -8.77
N ARG A 27 0.96 -6.60 -8.46
CA ARG A 27 1.19 -7.27 -7.17
C ARG A 27 2.67 -7.27 -6.82
N ILE A 28 2.99 -6.95 -5.57
CA ILE A 28 4.35 -7.10 -5.02
C ILE A 28 4.44 -8.41 -4.26
N GLU A 29 5.51 -9.16 -4.50
CA GLU A 29 5.85 -10.37 -3.78
C GLU A 29 7.14 -10.15 -3.00
N THR A 30 7.12 -10.40 -1.69
CA THR A 30 8.34 -10.42 -0.88
C THR A 30 9.02 -11.76 -1.06
N ILE A 31 10.25 -11.75 -1.60
CA ILE A 31 10.97 -12.98 -1.93
C ILE A 31 12.07 -13.32 -0.94
N SER A 32 12.63 -12.34 -0.22
CA SER A 32 13.58 -12.55 0.86
C SER A 32 13.57 -11.37 1.84
N TRP A 33 13.84 -11.65 3.12
CA TRP A 33 14.13 -10.60 4.12
C TRP A 33 15.63 -10.32 4.26
N ASN A 34 16.49 -11.19 3.71
CA ASN A 34 17.94 -11.13 3.90
C ASN A 34 18.69 -11.71 2.69
N PRO A 35 19.09 -10.89 1.70
CA PRO A 35 18.86 -9.45 1.65
C PRO A 35 17.36 -9.18 1.47
N ARG A 36 16.91 -7.99 1.86
CA ARG A 36 15.53 -7.58 1.53
C ARG A 36 15.38 -7.59 0.02
N ALA A 37 14.47 -8.40 -0.51
CA ALA A 37 14.26 -8.56 -1.93
C ALA A 37 12.77 -8.77 -2.26
N PHE A 38 12.32 -8.11 -3.33
CA PHE A 38 10.92 -8.01 -3.73
C PHE A 38 10.78 -8.13 -5.25
N VAL A 39 9.75 -8.83 -5.72
CA VAL A 39 9.35 -8.84 -7.13
C VAL A 39 8.07 -8.05 -7.27
N HIS A 40 8.09 -7.01 -8.09
CA HIS A 40 6.89 -6.28 -8.48
C HIS A 40 6.40 -6.82 -9.82
N HIS A 41 5.28 -7.54 -9.80
CA HIS A 41 4.66 -8.07 -11.02
C HIS A 41 3.93 -6.98 -11.78
N ASN A 42 4.08 -6.98 -13.11
CA ASN A 42 3.48 -6.00 -14.01
C ASN A 42 3.85 -4.54 -13.64
N PHE A 43 5.11 -4.32 -13.22
CA PHE A 43 5.67 -3.01 -12.87
C PHE A 43 5.75 -2.08 -14.10
N LEU A 44 6.24 -2.61 -15.22
CA LEU A 44 6.21 -1.94 -16.51
C LEU A 44 5.05 -2.48 -17.35
N THR A 45 4.46 -1.58 -18.14
CA THR A 45 3.59 -1.96 -19.25
C THR A 45 4.41 -2.53 -20.40
N GLU A 46 3.79 -3.33 -21.27
CA GLU A 46 4.48 -3.85 -22.46
C GLU A 46 5.03 -2.73 -23.36
N ALA A 47 4.29 -1.62 -23.48
CA ALA A 47 4.69 -0.45 -24.26
C ALA A 47 5.94 0.24 -23.70
N GLU A 48 6.06 0.35 -22.37
CA GLU A 48 7.26 0.88 -21.71
C GLU A 48 8.47 -0.02 -21.94
N CYS A 49 8.29 -1.34 -21.86
CA CYS A 49 9.35 -2.29 -22.17
C CYS A 49 9.84 -2.14 -23.61
N ASP A 50 8.91 -2.07 -24.58
CA ASP A 50 9.24 -1.95 -26.00
C ASP A 50 9.91 -0.61 -26.32
N HIS A 51 9.48 0.48 -25.66
CA HIS A 51 10.12 1.79 -25.77
C HIS A 51 11.58 1.74 -25.34
N LEU A 52 11.88 1.22 -24.15
CA LEU A 52 13.25 1.13 -23.64
C LEU A 52 14.15 0.27 -24.54
N VAL A 53 13.64 -0.86 -25.02
CA VAL A 53 14.36 -1.73 -25.98
C VAL A 53 14.62 -1.00 -27.30
N HIS A 54 13.64 -0.26 -27.82
CA HIS A 54 13.76 0.49 -29.07
C HIS A 54 14.88 1.53 -29.01
N ILE A 55 14.86 2.41 -27.99
CA ILE A 55 15.87 3.46 -27.83
C ILE A 55 17.25 2.88 -27.47
N GLY A 56 17.29 1.77 -26.74
CA GLY A 56 18.53 1.09 -26.35
C GLY A 56 19.22 0.36 -27.50
N THR A 57 18.46 -0.24 -28.43
CA THR A 57 19.00 -0.98 -29.58
C THR A 57 19.95 -0.15 -30.43
N GLN A 58 19.74 1.16 -30.50
CA GLN A 58 20.60 2.07 -31.28
C GLN A 58 21.90 2.48 -30.55
N ARG A 59 22.05 2.13 -29.26
CA ARG A 59 23.10 2.66 -28.37
C ARG A 59 23.98 1.61 -27.71
N VAL A 60 23.50 0.37 -27.58
CA VAL A 60 24.23 -0.69 -26.87
C VAL A 60 25.58 -1.02 -27.53
N SER A 61 26.63 -1.06 -26.71
CA SER A 61 27.97 -1.51 -27.09
C SER A 61 28.47 -2.54 -26.07
N ARG A 62 29.60 -3.22 -26.32
CA ARG A 62 30.08 -4.29 -25.41
C ARG A 62 30.33 -3.73 -24.00
N SER A 63 29.72 -4.33 -22.97
CA SER A 63 29.82 -3.84 -21.60
C SER A 63 31.25 -4.00 -21.06
N LEU A 64 31.72 -3.02 -20.29
CA LEU A 64 33.01 -3.07 -19.59
C LEU A 64 32.79 -3.40 -18.10
N VAL A 65 33.83 -3.95 -17.47
CA VAL A 65 33.91 -4.17 -16.02
C VAL A 65 34.97 -3.24 -15.45
N VAL A 66 34.73 -2.66 -14.27
CA VAL A 66 35.74 -1.83 -13.60
C VAL A 66 36.70 -2.73 -12.84
N ASP A 67 37.99 -2.59 -13.13
CA ASP A 67 39.04 -3.36 -12.48
C ASP A 67 39.25 -2.88 -11.03
N SER A 68 39.18 -3.80 -10.06
CA SER A 68 39.27 -3.48 -8.63
C SER A 68 40.66 -3.05 -8.15
N ALA A 69 41.72 -3.32 -8.93
CA ALA A 69 43.08 -2.92 -8.59
C ALA A 69 43.45 -1.55 -9.19
N THR A 70 42.90 -1.23 -10.37
CA THR A 70 43.30 -0.05 -11.16
C THR A 70 42.19 1.00 -11.32
N GLY A 71 40.93 0.65 -11.03
CA GLY A 71 39.76 1.52 -11.21
C GLY A 71 39.41 1.81 -12.67
N GLN A 72 40.08 1.19 -13.64
CA GLN A 72 39.85 1.41 -15.07
C GLN A 72 38.84 0.41 -15.63
N SER A 73 38.02 0.86 -16.59
CA SER A 73 37.09 -0.01 -17.32
C SER A 73 37.85 -0.90 -18.30
N LYS A 74 37.73 -2.23 -18.16
CA LYS A 74 38.33 -3.25 -19.05
C LYS A 74 37.27 -4.19 -19.62
N LEU A 75 37.60 -4.78 -20.77
CA LEU A 75 36.86 -5.94 -21.30
C LEU A 75 37.24 -7.17 -20.46
N ASP A 76 36.23 -7.92 -20.01
CA ASP A 76 36.41 -9.09 -19.16
C ASP A 76 35.42 -10.20 -19.54
N ASP A 77 35.78 -11.47 -19.32
CA ASP A 77 34.95 -12.64 -19.60
C ASP A 77 33.89 -12.89 -18.52
N ILE A 78 33.99 -12.19 -17.38
CA ILE A 78 33.01 -12.20 -16.28
C ILE A 78 31.64 -11.63 -16.72
N ARG A 79 31.65 -10.60 -17.59
CA ARG A 79 30.43 -9.95 -18.13
C ARG A 79 30.53 -9.89 -19.65
N THR A 80 29.73 -10.70 -20.32
CA THR A 80 29.76 -10.81 -21.80
C THR A 80 28.65 -10.04 -22.51
N SER A 81 27.78 -9.34 -21.78
CA SER A 81 26.62 -8.62 -22.33
C SER A 81 26.97 -7.29 -23.01
N TYR A 82 26.02 -6.76 -23.78
CA TYR A 82 26.08 -5.40 -24.34
C TYR A 82 25.26 -4.44 -23.47
N GLY A 83 25.69 -3.19 -23.33
CA GLY A 83 24.99 -2.21 -22.50
C GLY A 83 25.15 -0.77 -23.00
N ALA A 84 24.22 0.08 -22.55
CA ALA A 84 24.27 1.53 -22.69
C ALA A 84 23.60 2.17 -21.47
N ALA A 85 23.99 3.39 -21.12
CA ALA A 85 23.31 4.19 -20.12
C ALA A 85 22.47 5.28 -20.80
N PHE A 86 21.26 5.50 -20.31
CA PHE A 86 20.47 6.68 -20.64
C PHE A 86 20.95 7.87 -19.80
N SER A 87 20.44 9.07 -20.08
CA SER A 87 20.49 10.18 -19.13
C SER A 87 19.34 10.07 -18.12
N ARG A 88 19.49 10.66 -16.93
CA ARG A 88 18.37 10.77 -15.97
C ARG A 88 17.25 11.61 -16.59
N ALA A 89 16.00 11.15 -16.46
CA ALA A 89 14.82 11.76 -17.05
C ALA A 89 15.02 12.17 -18.53
N GLU A 90 15.73 11.33 -19.31
CA GLU A 90 16.08 11.65 -20.70
C GLU A 90 14.84 11.89 -21.57
N ASP A 91 13.78 11.11 -21.32
CA ASP A 91 12.48 11.25 -21.96
C ASP A 91 11.34 11.03 -20.94
N PRO A 92 10.08 11.33 -21.30
CA PRO A 92 8.95 11.20 -20.38
C PRO A 92 8.72 9.78 -19.86
N VAL A 93 9.01 8.74 -20.66
CA VAL A 93 8.84 7.34 -20.25
C VAL A 93 9.89 6.95 -19.23
N ILE A 94 11.16 7.30 -19.48
CA ILE A 94 12.26 7.09 -18.53
C ILE A 94 11.97 7.84 -17.24
N ALA A 95 11.53 9.10 -17.32
CA ALA A 95 11.19 9.90 -16.15
C ALA A 95 10.08 9.26 -15.32
N GLU A 96 9.00 8.78 -15.95
CA GLU A 96 7.90 8.10 -15.24
C GLU A 96 8.35 6.78 -14.59
N ILE A 97 9.22 6.01 -15.26
CA ILE A 97 9.79 4.79 -14.68
C ILE A 97 10.71 5.13 -13.49
N GLU A 98 11.53 6.17 -13.59
CA GLU A 98 12.41 6.60 -12.49
C GLU A 98 11.62 7.11 -11.27
N GLU A 99 10.52 7.84 -11.49
CA GLU A 99 9.59 8.24 -10.43
C GLU A 99 8.89 7.03 -9.81
N ARG A 100 8.39 6.09 -10.61
CA ARG A 100 7.76 4.84 -10.11
C ARG A 100 8.74 3.99 -9.31
N ILE A 101 10.03 3.97 -9.69
CA ILE A 101 11.09 3.32 -8.91
C ILE A 101 11.31 4.07 -7.59
N ALA A 102 11.31 5.41 -7.61
CA ALA A 102 11.46 6.22 -6.40
C ALA A 102 10.29 6.05 -5.43
N GLU A 103 9.06 5.94 -5.94
CA GLU A 103 7.85 5.60 -5.17
C GLU A 103 8.00 4.22 -4.52
N TRP A 104 8.35 3.19 -5.31
CA TRP A 104 8.47 1.82 -4.79
C TRP A 104 9.58 1.67 -3.75
N THR A 105 10.71 2.36 -3.93
CA THR A 105 11.87 2.26 -3.03
C THR A 105 11.82 3.25 -1.87
N HIS A 106 10.94 4.25 -1.94
CA HIS A 106 10.92 5.45 -1.10
C HIS A 106 12.25 6.22 -1.09
N ILE A 107 13.01 6.18 -2.19
CA ILE A 107 14.28 6.89 -2.34
C ILE A 107 14.16 7.84 -3.54
N PRO A 108 14.41 9.16 -3.37
CA PRO A 108 14.21 10.14 -4.44
C PRO A 108 15.01 9.83 -5.72
N PRO A 109 14.51 10.17 -6.93
CA PRO A 109 15.20 9.91 -8.20
C PRO A 109 16.63 10.49 -8.25
N ALA A 110 16.88 11.56 -7.48
CA ALA A 110 18.19 12.20 -7.35
C ALA A 110 19.29 11.27 -6.80
N HIS A 111 18.94 10.20 -6.10
CA HIS A 111 19.87 9.18 -5.60
C HIS A 111 20.19 8.11 -6.65
N GLY A 112 19.43 8.06 -7.74
CA GLY A 112 19.60 7.06 -8.78
C GLY A 112 20.72 7.43 -9.75
N GLU A 113 21.55 6.43 -10.10
CA GLU A 113 22.35 6.48 -11.33
C GLU A 113 21.43 6.48 -12.56
N PRO A 114 21.87 6.95 -13.72
CA PRO A 114 21.08 6.79 -14.94
C PRO A 114 20.79 5.31 -15.23
N ILE A 115 19.59 5.01 -15.75
CA ILE A 115 19.20 3.63 -16.10
C ILE A 115 20.19 3.05 -17.12
N GLN A 116 20.74 1.86 -16.81
CA GLN A 116 21.59 1.10 -17.72
C GLN A 116 20.79 -0.02 -18.40
N ILE A 117 20.60 0.05 -19.72
CA ILE A 117 20.01 -1.04 -20.49
C ILE A 117 21.06 -2.07 -20.85
N LEU A 118 20.67 -3.34 -20.84
CA LEU A 118 21.51 -4.50 -21.07
C LEU A 118 20.85 -5.48 -22.03
N ARG A 119 21.67 -6.01 -22.95
CA ARG A 119 21.28 -6.99 -23.96
C ARG A 119 22.20 -8.20 -23.86
N TYR A 120 21.59 -9.37 -23.65
CA TYR A 120 22.28 -10.66 -23.61
C TYR A 120 21.90 -11.49 -24.84
N GLU A 121 22.91 -11.94 -25.56
CA GLU A 121 22.80 -12.92 -26.63
C GLU A 121 22.90 -14.36 -26.07
N ASN A 122 22.50 -15.35 -26.87
CA ASN A 122 22.48 -16.75 -26.44
C ASN A 122 23.82 -17.20 -25.84
N GLY A 123 23.79 -17.79 -24.64
CA GLY A 123 24.98 -18.19 -23.89
C GLY A 123 25.67 -17.09 -23.07
N GLN A 124 25.31 -15.81 -23.22
CA GLN A 124 25.90 -14.72 -22.43
C GLN A 124 25.37 -14.70 -21.00
N LYS A 125 26.22 -14.27 -20.06
CA LYS A 125 25.96 -14.30 -18.61
C LYS A 125 26.59 -13.10 -17.91
N TYR A 126 26.29 -12.99 -16.62
CA TYR A 126 27.06 -12.18 -15.68
C TYR A 126 27.31 -13.04 -14.44
N ASP A 127 28.58 -13.32 -14.17
CA ASP A 127 29.01 -14.07 -12.98
C ASP A 127 28.67 -13.32 -11.67
N ALA A 128 28.71 -14.06 -10.56
CA ALA A 128 28.26 -13.57 -9.26
C ALA A 128 29.09 -12.38 -8.77
N HIS A 129 28.40 -11.31 -8.37
CA HIS A 129 29.02 -10.06 -7.91
C HIS A 129 28.13 -9.33 -6.90
N TRP A 130 28.70 -8.31 -6.27
CA TRP A 130 27.99 -7.32 -5.47
C TRP A 130 27.98 -6.00 -6.23
N ASP A 131 26.88 -5.26 -6.13
CA ASP A 131 26.82 -3.92 -6.71
C ASP A 131 27.39 -2.85 -5.79
N TRP A 132 27.41 -3.07 -4.47
CA TRP A 132 28.05 -2.17 -3.52
C TRP A 132 29.58 -2.30 -3.53
N PHE A 133 30.25 -1.18 -3.26
CA PHE A 133 31.72 -1.10 -3.30
C PHE A 133 32.34 -1.35 -1.93
N ASP A 134 33.35 -2.22 -1.86
CA ASP A 134 34.09 -2.55 -0.63
C ASP A 134 35.60 -2.27 -0.70
N ASP A 135 36.10 -1.89 -1.88
CA ASP A 135 37.53 -1.72 -2.13
C ASP A 135 38.00 -0.26 -1.93
N PRO A 136 39.25 -0.05 -1.50
CA PRO A 136 39.79 1.28 -1.20
C PRO A 136 39.90 2.23 -2.41
N VAL A 137 39.89 1.70 -3.64
CA VAL A 137 40.08 2.47 -4.89
C VAL A 137 38.77 3.15 -5.26
N HIS A 138 37.66 2.40 -5.27
CA HIS A 138 36.31 2.95 -5.42
C HIS A 138 35.90 3.77 -4.20
N HIS A 139 36.34 3.38 -2.99
CA HIS A 139 36.06 4.12 -1.76
C HIS A 139 36.43 5.62 -1.88
N LYS A 140 37.56 5.97 -2.52
CA LYS A 140 37.97 7.39 -2.65
C LYS A 140 37.09 8.23 -3.58
N MET A 141 36.50 7.64 -4.63
CA MET A 141 35.67 8.36 -5.60
C MET A 141 34.20 8.44 -5.14
N TYR A 142 33.72 7.44 -4.40
CA TYR A 142 32.33 7.34 -3.94
C TYR A 142 32.09 7.82 -2.50
N LEU A 143 33.13 8.10 -1.71
CA LEU A 143 32.98 8.64 -0.34
C LEU A 143 32.19 9.97 -0.31
N SER A 144 32.27 10.79 -1.37
CA SER A 144 31.45 12.00 -1.51
C SER A 144 29.98 11.69 -1.81
N ASP A 145 29.71 10.66 -2.61
CA ASP A 145 28.43 10.46 -3.31
C ASP A 145 27.59 9.30 -2.76
N GLY A 146 28.14 8.56 -1.80
CA GLY A 146 27.48 7.40 -1.22
C GLY A 146 27.84 6.09 -1.92
N ASN A 147 27.21 5.01 -1.49
CA ASN A 147 27.36 3.68 -2.06
C ASN A 147 25.99 3.20 -2.55
N ARG A 148 25.97 2.22 -3.46
CA ARG A 148 24.74 1.63 -3.98
C ARG A 148 24.01 0.90 -2.85
N TYR A 149 22.90 1.48 -2.45
CA TYR A 149 22.03 1.03 -1.37
C TYR A 149 21.05 -0.04 -1.82
N ALA A 150 20.55 0.10 -3.05
CA ALA A 150 19.60 -0.81 -3.64
C ALA A 150 19.74 -0.88 -5.16
N THR A 151 19.35 -2.03 -5.71
CA THR A 151 19.36 -2.31 -7.14
C THR A 151 17.97 -2.73 -7.60
N VAL A 152 17.48 -2.07 -8.66
CA VAL A 152 16.26 -2.45 -9.36
C VAL A 152 16.61 -3.00 -10.73
N LEU A 153 16.26 -4.26 -10.96
CA LEU A 153 16.36 -4.95 -12.24
C LEU A 153 14.98 -5.00 -12.91
N LEU A 154 14.86 -4.33 -14.05
CA LEU A 154 13.67 -4.30 -14.89
C LEU A 154 13.79 -5.38 -15.97
N TYR A 155 12.81 -6.26 -16.07
CA TYR A 155 12.75 -7.30 -17.10
C TYR A 155 11.97 -6.79 -18.33
N LEU A 156 12.68 -6.53 -19.43
CA LEU A 156 12.10 -5.93 -20.64
C LEU A 156 11.67 -6.97 -21.69
N SER A 157 12.05 -8.23 -21.48
CA SER A 157 11.74 -9.35 -22.38
C SER A 157 11.62 -10.66 -21.62
N GLU A 158 10.85 -11.59 -22.16
CA GLU A 158 10.80 -12.97 -21.66
C GLU A 158 11.89 -13.84 -22.28
N VAL A 159 12.32 -14.85 -21.51
CA VAL A 159 13.28 -15.87 -21.97
C VAL A 159 12.64 -17.25 -21.77
N GLU A 160 12.67 -18.08 -22.81
CA GLU A 160 12.07 -19.41 -22.79
C GLU A 160 12.78 -20.32 -21.78
N GLU A 161 14.11 -20.39 -21.87
CA GLU A 161 14.98 -21.23 -21.04
C GLU A 161 16.21 -20.42 -20.56
N GLY A 162 16.59 -20.56 -19.29
CA GLY A 162 17.72 -19.81 -18.74
C GLY A 162 17.44 -18.32 -18.50
N GLY A 163 18.50 -17.54 -18.35
CA GLY A 163 18.42 -16.10 -18.12
C GLY A 163 17.86 -15.70 -16.75
N GLU A 164 17.75 -16.63 -15.79
CA GLU A 164 17.30 -16.35 -14.43
C GLU A 164 18.26 -15.39 -13.72
N THR A 165 17.72 -14.55 -12.83
CA THR A 165 18.51 -13.80 -11.85
C THR A 165 18.62 -14.63 -10.58
N ASN A 166 19.83 -15.01 -10.19
CA ASN A 166 20.08 -15.74 -8.95
C ASN A 166 20.45 -14.80 -7.83
N LEU A 167 19.98 -15.12 -6.62
CA LEU A 167 20.42 -14.59 -5.34
C LEU A 167 20.91 -15.77 -4.47
N PRO A 168 22.15 -16.25 -4.67
CA PRO A 168 22.59 -17.53 -4.11
C PRO A 168 22.64 -17.59 -2.59
N LEU A 169 22.78 -16.43 -1.94
CA LEU A 169 22.94 -16.30 -0.49
C LEU A 169 21.68 -15.74 0.21
N ALA A 170 20.61 -15.49 -0.55
CA ALA A 170 19.37 -14.97 0.00
C ALA A 170 18.63 -16.02 0.84
N ASP A 171 17.94 -15.54 1.88
CA ASP A 171 17.05 -16.35 2.72
C ASP A 171 15.62 -16.30 2.14
N PRO A 172 15.18 -17.30 1.37
CA PRO A 172 13.84 -17.32 0.77
C PRO A 172 12.74 -17.40 1.82
N ILE A 173 11.59 -16.76 1.55
CA ILE A 173 10.43 -16.79 2.46
C ILE A 173 9.77 -18.16 2.46
N ASP A 174 9.56 -18.74 1.28
CA ASP A 174 9.00 -20.08 1.10
C ASP A 174 9.49 -20.67 -0.22
N LEU A 175 10.52 -21.51 -0.15
CA LEU A 175 11.09 -22.18 -1.33
C LEU A 175 10.08 -23.04 -2.09
N SER A 176 9.05 -23.57 -1.44
CA SER A 176 8.08 -24.45 -2.11
C SER A 176 7.17 -23.68 -3.07
N VAL A 177 6.88 -22.42 -2.73
CA VAL A 177 6.09 -21.50 -3.56
C VAL A 177 6.98 -20.74 -4.54
N GLN A 178 8.22 -20.45 -4.14
CA GLN A 178 9.16 -19.60 -4.90
C GLN A 178 10.07 -20.38 -5.86
N ALA A 179 9.97 -21.72 -5.87
CA ALA A 179 10.70 -22.54 -6.81
C ALA A 179 10.25 -22.25 -8.26
N ILE A 180 11.22 -22.02 -9.13
CA ILE A 180 10.97 -21.90 -10.57
C ILE A 180 10.59 -23.28 -11.12
N GLU A 181 9.52 -23.33 -11.90
CA GLU A 181 9.17 -24.51 -12.69
C GLU A 181 10.18 -24.72 -13.82
N ASN A 182 10.81 -25.89 -13.86
CA ASN A 182 11.86 -26.27 -14.83
C ASN A 182 13.07 -25.29 -14.84
N PRO A 183 13.83 -25.19 -13.73
CA PRO A 183 14.96 -24.27 -13.63
C PRO A 183 16.10 -24.68 -14.58
N SER A 184 16.83 -23.70 -15.12
CA SER A 184 18.05 -23.99 -15.88
C SER A 184 19.10 -24.71 -15.02
N PRO A 185 20.09 -25.41 -15.61
CA PRO A 185 21.17 -26.05 -14.86
C PRO A 185 21.97 -25.09 -13.96
N CYS A 186 21.95 -23.79 -14.30
CA CYS A 186 22.54 -22.72 -13.51
C CYS A 186 21.64 -22.38 -12.30
N ALA A 187 20.35 -22.12 -12.52
CA ALA A 187 19.39 -21.82 -11.45
C ALA A 187 19.23 -22.99 -10.46
N ALA A 188 19.18 -24.23 -10.97
CA ALA A 188 19.02 -25.43 -10.14
C ALA A 188 20.16 -25.70 -9.15
N LYS A 189 21.34 -25.11 -9.37
CA LYS A 189 22.52 -25.26 -8.50
C LYS A 189 22.69 -24.09 -7.54
N MET A 190 21.85 -23.07 -7.65
CA MET A 190 21.91 -21.82 -6.89
C MET A 190 20.69 -21.73 -5.97
N GLY A 191 20.72 -20.83 -4.99
CA GLY A 191 19.62 -20.61 -4.04
C GLY A 191 18.37 -20.00 -4.69
N LEU A 192 17.86 -18.92 -4.11
CA LEU A 192 16.69 -18.22 -4.65
C LEU A 192 16.96 -17.72 -6.08
N SER A 193 16.06 -18.02 -7.00
CA SER A 193 16.19 -17.70 -8.42
C SER A 193 14.90 -17.04 -8.92
N ILE A 194 15.01 -16.04 -9.78
CA ILE A 194 13.88 -15.32 -10.37
C ILE A 194 13.90 -15.52 -11.89
N LYS A 195 12.80 -16.04 -12.46
CA LYS A 195 12.64 -16.17 -13.92
C LYS A 195 12.24 -14.80 -14.50
N PRO A 196 12.94 -14.30 -15.55
CA PRO A 196 12.58 -13.02 -16.17
C PRO A 196 11.21 -13.12 -16.86
N ARG A 197 10.28 -12.25 -16.46
CA ARG A 197 8.98 -12.05 -17.10
C ARG A 197 8.89 -10.61 -17.57
N LYS A 198 8.47 -10.38 -18.82
CA LYS A 198 8.39 -9.03 -19.38
C LYS A 198 7.42 -8.22 -18.53
N GLY A 199 7.85 -7.03 -18.11
CA GLY A 199 7.05 -6.16 -17.27
C GLY A 199 7.34 -6.26 -15.77
N ASP A 200 7.97 -7.35 -15.31
CA ASP A 200 8.30 -7.50 -13.89
C ASP A 200 9.55 -6.70 -13.52
N ALA A 201 9.64 -6.31 -12.25
CA ALA A 201 10.82 -5.68 -11.67
C ALA A 201 11.27 -6.42 -10.41
N LEU A 202 12.58 -6.60 -10.24
CA LEU A 202 13.20 -7.17 -9.05
C LEU A 202 13.97 -6.07 -8.32
N LEU A 203 13.62 -5.82 -7.07
CA LEU A 203 14.35 -4.95 -6.15
C LEU A 203 15.07 -5.82 -5.11
N PHE A 204 16.34 -5.55 -4.87
CA PHE A 204 17.05 -6.03 -3.69
C PHE A 204 17.95 -4.95 -3.10
N PHE A 205 18.13 -4.99 -1.79
CA PHE A 205 18.96 -4.04 -1.07
C PHE A 205 20.40 -4.55 -0.98
N ASP A 206 21.33 -3.74 -1.47
CA ASP A 206 22.77 -4.03 -1.49
C ASP A 206 23.46 -3.70 -0.16
N MET A 207 22.77 -2.98 0.73
CA MET A 207 23.28 -2.57 2.03
C MET A 207 22.29 -2.91 3.17
N ASP A 208 22.80 -2.87 4.40
CA ASP A 208 21.98 -2.94 5.60
C ASP A 208 20.95 -1.80 5.66
N ILE A 209 19.95 -1.93 6.54
CA ILE A 209 18.86 -0.94 6.63
C ILE A 209 19.35 0.49 6.90
N GLN A 210 20.48 0.63 7.59
CA GLN A 210 21.09 1.91 7.91
C GLN A 210 21.90 2.52 6.75
N GLY A 211 22.13 1.75 5.67
CA GLY A 211 22.98 2.15 4.55
C GLY A 211 24.44 2.35 4.96
N SER A 212 24.87 1.70 6.04
CA SER A 212 26.19 1.86 6.65
C SER A 212 27.18 0.80 6.17
N LYS A 213 26.68 -0.40 5.86
CA LYS A 213 27.48 -1.56 5.51
C LYS A 213 26.83 -2.31 4.36
N GLY A 214 27.64 -2.74 3.39
CA GLY A 214 27.19 -3.62 2.32
C GLY A 214 26.73 -4.98 2.82
N ASP A 215 25.64 -5.48 2.24
CA ASP A 215 25.08 -6.79 2.53
C ASP A 215 25.76 -7.85 1.65
N ARG A 216 26.45 -8.79 2.29
CA ARG A 216 27.12 -9.88 1.57
C ARG A 216 26.12 -10.86 0.97
N LYS A 217 24.89 -10.92 1.48
CA LYS A 217 23.83 -11.79 0.95
C LYS A 217 23.18 -11.22 -0.32
N ALA A 218 23.40 -9.95 -0.65
CA ALA A 218 23.04 -9.34 -1.94
C ALA A 218 23.89 -9.82 -3.13
N LEU A 219 24.71 -10.86 -2.94
CA LEU A 219 25.42 -11.52 -4.03
C LEU A 219 24.40 -11.99 -5.07
N HIS A 220 24.57 -11.58 -6.31
CA HIS A 220 23.64 -11.92 -7.37
C HIS A 220 24.37 -12.23 -8.69
N ALA A 221 23.70 -12.98 -9.57
CA ALA A 221 24.24 -13.39 -10.86
C ALA A 221 23.12 -13.48 -11.91
N SER A 222 23.46 -13.35 -13.19
CA SER A 222 22.54 -13.67 -14.29
C SER A 222 22.96 -14.98 -14.94
N CYS A 223 22.09 -15.98 -14.90
CA CYS A 223 22.30 -17.23 -15.63
C CYS A 223 22.44 -17.01 -17.14
N PRO A 224 23.15 -17.91 -17.85
CA PRO A 224 23.17 -17.90 -19.30
C PRO A 224 21.76 -18.01 -19.87
N THR A 225 21.46 -17.23 -20.91
CA THR A 225 20.22 -17.41 -21.69
C THR A 225 20.38 -18.63 -22.59
N LEU A 226 19.38 -19.52 -22.62
CA LEU A 226 19.37 -20.74 -23.43
C LEU A 226 18.20 -20.67 -24.42
N LYS A 227 18.45 -20.91 -25.71
CA LYS A 227 17.42 -20.90 -26.77
C LYS A 227 16.55 -19.64 -26.78
N ALA A 228 17.19 -18.49 -26.96
CA ALA A 228 16.54 -17.36 -27.62
C ALA A 228 15.90 -17.84 -28.94
N ARG A 229 14.64 -17.51 -29.26
CA ARG A 229 14.12 -17.63 -30.65
C ARG A 229 15.13 -16.98 -31.62
N ALA A 230 15.03 -17.22 -32.92
CA ALA A 230 15.92 -16.61 -33.93
C ALA A 230 16.01 -15.05 -33.87
N THR A 231 15.16 -14.39 -33.06
CA THR A 231 15.17 -12.95 -32.69
C THR A 231 15.27 -12.65 -31.17
N GLY A 232 15.32 -13.65 -30.28
CA GLY A 232 14.95 -13.55 -28.86
C GLY A 232 16.07 -13.19 -27.87
N MET A 233 16.67 -12.01 -27.99
CA MET A 233 17.66 -11.53 -27.01
C MET A 233 17.01 -11.23 -25.65
N LYS A 234 17.71 -11.51 -24.54
CA LYS A 234 17.27 -11.05 -23.21
C LYS A 234 17.63 -9.58 -23.05
N TRP A 235 16.63 -8.77 -22.75
CA TRP A 235 16.75 -7.37 -22.43
C TRP A 235 16.39 -7.11 -20.99
N THR A 236 17.28 -6.42 -20.28
CA THR A 236 17.04 -5.94 -18.92
C THR A 236 17.48 -4.50 -18.81
N ALA A 237 16.94 -3.77 -17.85
CA ALA A 237 17.48 -2.48 -17.46
C ALA A 237 17.78 -2.47 -15.96
N THR A 238 18.88 -1.86 -15.57
CA THR A 238 19.34 -1.78 -14.19
C THR A 238 19.31 -0.34 -13.74
N LYS A 239 18.71 -0.10 -12.57
CA LYS A 239 18.74 1.19 -11.86
C LYS A 239 19.43 0.97 -10.53
N TRP A 240 20.59 1.57 -10.36
CA TRP A 240 21.31 1.61 -9.08
C TRP A 240 20.91 2.85 -8.30
N ILE A 241 20.66 2.69 -7.00
CA ILE A 241 20.19 3.75 -6.11
C ILE A 241 21.19 3.89 -4.97
N HIS A 242 21.66 5.11 -4.72
CA HIS A 242 22.67 5.40 -3.69
C HIS A 242 22.06 5.75 -2.33
N ASN A 243 22.80 5.47 -1.25
CA ASN A 243 22.43 5.90 0.11
C ASN A 243 22.58 7.42 0.33
N LYS A 244 23.15 8.14 -0.66
CA LYS A 244 23.21 9.60 -0.73
C LYS A 244 22.81 10.06 -2.14
N VAL A 245 22.65 11.37 -2.32
CA VAL A 245 22.38 11.97 -3.63
C VAL A 245 23.53 11.65 -4.59
N TYR A 246 23.19 11.09 -5.75
CA TYR A 246 24.17 10.74 -6.78
C TYR A 246 24.47 11.95 -7.67
N MET A 247 25.76 12.22 -7.86
CA MET A 247 26.37 13.37 -8.59
C MET A 247 25.58 13.89 -9.81
N GLY A 248 25.80 15.18 -10.09
CA GLY A 248 25.25 15.90 -11.25
C GLY A 248 24.04 16.76 -10.87
N LYS A 249 23.81 17.85 -11.62
CA LYS A 249 22.61 18.70 -11.44
C LYS A 249 21.37 17.84 -11.71
N TYR A 250 20.71 17.37 -10.66
CA TYR A 250 19.30 17.02 -10.73
C TYR A 250 18.57 18.36 -10.76
N ASP A 251 17.96 18.70 -11.89
CA ASP A 251 17.19 19.93 -12.06
C ASP A 251 15.69 19.60 -11.96
N PRO A 252 15.11 19.64 -10.74
CA PRO A 252 13.68 19.41 -10.56
C PRO A 252 12.81 20.46 -11.27
N MET A 253 13.35 21.65 -11.60
CA MET A 253 12.59 22.69 -12.32
C MET A 253 12.42 22.36 -13.80
N ARG A 254 13.36 21.63 -14.42
CA ARG A 254 13.20 21.15 -15.81
C ARG A 254 12.07 20.12 -15.94
N MET A 255 11.75 19.41 -14.85
CA MET A 255 10.63 18.46 -14.80
C MET A 255 9.30 19.09 -14.34
N ALA A 256 9.35 20.16 -13.53
CA ALA A 256 8.17 20.96 -13.18
C ALA A 256 7.72 21.90 -14.32
N ALA A 257 8.55 22.10 -15.35
CA ALA A 257 8.25 22.91 -16.52
C ALA A 257 7.22 22.24 -17.45
N LYS A 258 5.97 22.15 -16.99
CA LYS A 258 4.76 22.02 -17.82
C LYS A 258 3.91 23.30 -17.80
N CYS A 259 4.46 24.42 -17.36
CA CYS A 259 3.81 25.71 -17.54
C CYS A 259 4.37 26.36 -18.81
N GLU A 260 3.73 26.11 -19.94
CA GLU A 260 3.96 26.89 -21.15
C GLU A 260 2.81 27.88 -21.32
N ASP A 261 3.14 29.17 -21.37
CA ASP A 261 2.19 30.26 -21.54
C ASP A 261 1.72 30.34 -22.99
N ALA A 262 0.68 29.56 -23.31
CA ALA A 262 0.08 29.55 -24.65
C ALA A 262 -0.84 30.76 -24.93
N ALA A 263 -1.15 31.58 -23.92
CA ALA A 263 -2.04 32.73 -24.06
C ALA A 263 -1.28 33.98 -24.52
N SER A 264 -1.71 34.58 -25.62
CA SER A 264 -1.06 35.75 -26.24
C SER A 264 -1.06 37.02 -25.38
N ASP A 265 -1.88 37.06 -24.33
CA ASP A 265 -2.01 38.18 -23.40
C ASP A 265 -1.31 37.95 -22.03
N CYS A 266 -0.57 36.85 -21.87
CA CYS A 266 0.04 36.45 -20.60
C CYS A 266 0.92 37.56 -19.98
N ALA A 267 1.81 38.17 -20.77
CA ALA A 267 2.71 39.22 -20.28
C ALA A 267 1.96 40.44 -19.70
N SER A 268 0.78 40.75 -20.23
CA SER A 268 -0.03 41.87 -19.76
C SER A 268 -0.73 41.55 -18.43
N ARG A 269 -1.15 40.31 -18.24
CA ARG A 269 -1.80 39.83 -17.01
C ARG A 269 -0.82 39.67 -15.85
N VAL A 270 0.40 39.24 -16.14
CA VAL A 270 1.50 39.21 -15.16
C VAL A 270 1.81 40.62 -14.66
N ALA A 271 1.90 41.61 -15.58
CA ALA A 271 2.13 43.01 -15.21
C ALA A 271 1.01 43.60 -14.36
N ALA A 272 -0.22 43.10 -14.50
CA ALA A 272 -1.38 43.48 -13.68
C ALA A 272 -1.48 42.74 -12.33
N GLY A 273 -0.56 41.80 -12.04
CA GLY A 273 -0.55 41.04 -10.77
C GLY A 273 -1.64 39.98 -10.67
N GLU A 274 -2.17 39.51 -11.80
CA GLU A 274 -3.31 38.58 -11.82
C GLU A 274 -2.93 37.13 -11.46
N CYS A 275 -1.65 36.76 -11.58
CA CYS A 275 -1.16 35.42 -11.25
C CYS A 275 -1.32 35.06 -9.77
N THR A 276 -1.38 36.04 -8.88
CA THR A 276 -1.53 35.84 -7.43
C THR A 276 -2.94 36.13 -6.94
N SER A 277 -3.73 36.90 -7.67
CA SER A 277 -5.06 37.36 -7.26
C SER A 277 -6.22 36.63 -7.93
N ASN A 278 -5.98 35.89 -9.02
CA ASN A 278 -7.03 35.25 -9.82
C ASN A 278 -6.61 33.86 -10.36
N MET A 279 -6.05 33.03 -9.48
CA MET A 279 -5.48 31.72 -9.81
C MET A 279 -6.50 30.77 -10.48
N ASP A 280 -7.78 30.84 -10.11
CA ASP A 280 -8.86 30.03 -10.69
C ASP A 280 -9.13 30.33 -12.16
N LYS A 281 -8.77 31.52 -12.66
CA LYS A 281 -8.93 31.89 -14.08
C LYS A 281 -7.71 31.57 -14.94
N MET A 282 -6.59 31.24 -14.32
CA MET A 282 -5.35 30.81 -14.98
C MET A 282 -5.32 29.30 -15.22
N MET A 283 -6.28 28.56 -14.65
CA MET A 283 -6.52 27.14 -14.91
C MET A 283 -7.41 27.02 -16.15
N ASN A 284 -6.89 26.31 -17.15
CA ASN A 284 -7.37 26.23 -18.53
C ASN A 284 -8.84 25.78 -18.66
N GLN A 285 -9.76 26.69 -19.00
CA GLN A 285 -11.18 26.38 -19.25
C GLN A 285 -11.46 25.76 -20.63
N ASN A 286 -10.43 25.55 -21.47
CA ASN A 286 -10.58 25.09 -22.86
C ASN A 286 -9.58 23.98 -23.23
N ASP A 287 -9.23 23.08 -22.32
CA ASP A 287 -8.44 21.89 -22.66
C ASP A 287 -9.34 20.85 -23.38
N PRO A 288 -9.06 20.46 -24.64
CA PRO A 288 -9.82 19.43 -25.34
C PRO A 288 -9.65 18.01 -24.75
N ARG A 289 -8.85 17.84 -23.69
CA ARG A 289 -8.76 16.61 -22.88
C ARG A 289 -9.72 16.59 -21.68
N ASP A 290 -10.43 17.68 -21.41
CA ASP A 290 -11.53 17.71 -20.44
C ASP A 290 -12.83 17.25 -21.13
N THR A 291 -12.95 15.94 -21.30
CA THR A 291 -14.22 15.31 -21.71
C THR A 291 -14.97 14.87 -20.47
N ASP A 292 -15.83 15.74 -19.93
CA ASP A 292 -16.93 15.31 -19.05
C ASP A 292 -17.77 14.25 -19.80
N PRO A 293 -17.83 13.00 -19.33
CA PRO A 293 -18.64 11.95 -19.95
C PRO A 293 -20.15 12.23 -19.93
N TRP A 294 -20.59 13.29 -19.25
CA TRP A 294 -22.00 13.55 -18.93
C TRP A 294 -22.57 14.84 -19.56
N ASP A 295 -21.98 15.34 -20.65
CA ASP A 295 -22.55 16.42 -21.47
C ASP A 295 -23.97 16.05 -21.96
N ARG A 296 -24.97 16.62 -21.28
CA ARG A 296 -26.41 16.39 -21.52
C ARG A 296 -26.87 16.77 -22.93
N GLN A 297 -26.11 17.55 -23.68
CA GLN A 297 -26.47 17.92 -25.06
C GLN A 297 -26.10 16.84 -26.08
N LYS A 298 -25.22 15.88 -25.74
CA LYS A 298 -24.74 14.82 -26.65
C LYS A 298 -25.50 13.50 -26.55
N MET A 299 -26.34 13.32 -25.53
CA MET A 299 -27.14 12.09 -25.38
C MET A 299 -28.46 12.20 -26.16
N GLY A 300 -28.47 11.56 -27.33
CA GLY A 300 -29.66 11.40 -28.17
C GLY A 300 -30.82 10.75 -27.43
N LYS A 301 -32.04 11.19 -27.77
CA LYS A 301 -33.31 10.68 -27.23
C LYS A 301 -33.47 9.19 -27.53
N GLY A 302 -33.49 8.35 -26.50
CA GLY A 302 -33.79 6.93 -26.60
C GLY A 302 -34.23 6.30 -25.27
N ASN A 303 -35.55 6.24 -25.07
CA ASN A 303 -36.33 5.40 -24.14
C ASN A 303 -35.80 5.20 -22.70
N ASN A 304 -36.15 6.18 -21.86
CA ASN A 304 -36.18 6.08 -20.40
C ASN A 304 -37.51 5.49 -19.95
N ASP A 305 -37.48 4.53 -19.02
CA ASP A 305 -38.50 4.40 -17.96
C ASP A 305 -38.09 3.40 -16.85
N ILE A 306 -37.05 2.57 -17.05
CA ILE A 306 -36.50 1.68 -16.02
C ILE A 306 -35.30 2.29 -15.25
N PHE A 307 -34.64 3.32 -15.79
CA PHE A 307 -33.44 3.92 -15.17
C PHE A 307 -33.71 4.97 -14.08
N MET A 308 -34.92 5.54 -14.00
CA MET A 308 -35.16 6.72 -13.16
C MET A 308 -35.35 6.40 -11.66
N VAL A 309 -35.82 5.19 -11.34
CA VAL A 309 -36.09 4.78 -9.95
C VAL A 309 -34.82 4.27 -9.24
N ALA A 310 -33.93 3.58 -9.97
CA ALA A 310 -32.63 3.17 -9.44
C ALA A 310 -31.69 4.38 -9.21
N HIS A 311 -31.72 5.36 -10.11
CA HIS A 311 -30.90 6.57 -9.98
C HIS A 311 -31.27 7.37 -8.72
N SER A 312 -32.55 7.54 -8.43
CA SER A 312 -33.01 8.38 -7.31
C SER A 312 -32.64 7.83 -5.92
N VAL A 313 -32.62 6.49 -5.77
CA VAL A 313 -32.28 5.80 -4.52
C VAL A 313 -30.77 5.76 -4.29
N ILE A 314 -30.00 5.52 -5.37
CA ILE A 314 -28.53 5.59 -5.35
C ILE A 314 -28.07 7.02 -5.07
N PHE A 315 -28.70 8.02 -5.70
CA PHE A 315 -28.36 9.44 -5.48
C PHE A 315 -28.64 9.89 -4.03
N LEU A 316 -29.71 9.41 -3.41
CA LEU A 316 -30.03 9.73 -2.01
C LEU A 316 -29.06 9.06 -1.01
N ALA A 317 -28.65 7.82 -1.27
CA ALA A 317 -27.64 7.12 -0.47
C ALA A 317 -26.24 7.76 -0.61
N ILE A 318 -25.86 8.15 -1.83
CA ILE A 318 -24.62 8.90 -2.11
C ILE A 318 -24.65 10.26 -1.42
N ALA A 319 -25.74 11.03 -1.57
CA ALA A 319 -25.85 12.35 -0.95
C ALA A 319 -25.75 12.29 0.58
N THR A 320 -26.31 11.24 1.21
CA THR A 320 -26.25 11.06 2.66
C THR A 320 -24.85 10.61 3.12
N ALA A 321 -24.18 9.70 2.41
CA ALA A 321 -22.83 9.25 2.75
C ALA A 321 -21.78 10.35 2.55
N VAL A 322 -21.88 11.10 1.45
CA VAL A 322 -21.00 12.24 1.17
C VAL A 322 -21.18 13.34 2.22
N THR A 323 -22.42 13.73 2.55
CA THR A 323 -22.65 14.80 3.54
C THR A 323 -22.14 14.45 4.94
N VAL A 324 -22.21 13.19 5.35
CA VAL A 324 -21.69 12.76 6.65
C VAL A 324 -20.16 12.62 6.62
N ALA A 325 -19.57 12.05 5.56
CA ALA A 325 -18.13 12.02 5.40
C ALA A 325 -17.54 13.44 5.42
N ASP A 326 -18.17 14.38 4.72
CA ASP A 326 -17.73 15.78 4.62
C ASP A 326 -17.69 16.52 5.95
N ALA A 327 -18.60 16.17 6.86
CA ALA A 327 -18.60 16.71 8.22
C ALA A 327 -17.43 16.17 9.06
N ASP A 328 -16.94 14.98 8.72
CA ASP A 328 -15.93 14.26 9.49
C ASP A 328 -14.50 14.47 8.98
N LEU A 329 -14.31 14.74 7.69
CA LEU A 329 -12.98 14.95 7.09
C LEU A 329 -12.19 16.10 7.72
N PRO A 330 -12.75 17.30 7.99
CA PRO A 330 -12.00 18.40 8.59
C PRO A 330 -11.50 18.10 10.01
N ARG A 331 -12.15 17.17 10.72
CA ARG A 331 -11.79 16.72 12.07
C ARG A 331 -10.98 15.42 12.07
N THR A 332 -10.66 14.86 10.90
CA THR A 332 -9.87 13.64 10.75
C THR A 332 -8.38 13.98 10.72
N PHE A 333 -7.67 13.76 11.83
CA PHE A 333 -6.25 14.08 12.00
C PHE A 333 -5.89 15.53 11.55
N PRO A 334 -6.48 16.57 12.17
CA PRO A 334 -6.38 17.95 11.70
C PRO A 334 -4.94 18.52 11.72
N GLY A 335 -4.03 17.92 12.47
CA GLY A 335 -2.60 18.29 12.49
C GLY A 335 -1.74 17.58 11.44
N HIS A 336 -2.29 16.64 10.68
CA HIS A 336 -1.52 15.86 9.70
C HIS A 336 -1.43 16.61 8.36
N PRO A 337 -0.23 16.90 7.81
CA PRO A 337 -0.07 17.78 6.63
C PRO A 337 -0.83 17.33 5.38
N TYR A 338 -0.87 16.03 5.10
CA TYR A 338 -1.61 15.48 3.97
C TYR A 338 -3.13 15.38 4.23
N LEU A 339 -3.54 14.65 5.29
CA LEU A 339 -4.95 14.40 5.59
C LEU A 339 -5.76 15.66 5.92
N SER A 340 -5.11 16.73 6.40
CA SER A 340 -5.78 18.02 6.65
C SER A 340 -5.97 18.88 5.39
N CYS A 341 -5.27 18.58 4.29
CA CYS A 341 -5.36 19.33 3.04
C CYS A 341 -6.64 18.96 2.27
N ALA A 342 -7.47 19.96 1.96
CA ALA A 342 -8.78 19.78 1.34
C ALA A 342 -8.67 19.19 -0.07
N GLU A 343 -7.70 19.66 -0.85
CA GLU A 343 -7.50 19.35 -2.26
C GLU A 343 -6.85 17.97 -2.47
N THR A 344 -6.16 17.46 -1.45
CA THR A 344 -5.41 16.19 -1.54
C THR A 344 -5.98 15.14 -0.60
N GLY A 345 -5.53 15.09 0.66
CA GLY A 345 -5.88 14.03 1.60
C GLY A 345 -7.37 13.96 1.92
N GLN A 346 -8.06 15.08 2.14
CA GLN A 346 -9.51 15.04 2.36
C GLN A 346 -10.28 14.63 1.10
N ALA A 347 -9.85 15.08 -0.08
CA ALA A 347 -10.47 14.68 -1.35
C ALA A 347 -10.32 13.18 -1.62
N ALA A 348 -9.13 12.61 -1.36
CA ALA A 348 -8.87 11.17 -1.44
C ALA A 348 -9.75 10.39 -0.45
N MET A 349 -9.74 10.81 0.81
CA MET A 349 -10.57 10.22 1.86
C MET A 349 -12.07 10.27 1.53
N ARG A 350 -12.55 11.39 0.98
CA ARG A 350 -13.93 11.54 0.49
C ARG A 350 -14.24 10.50 -0.58
N ARG A 351 -13.38 10.33 -1.59
CA ARG A 351 -13.58 9.34 -2.66
C ARG A 351 -13.61 7.92 -2.10
N ILE A 352 -12.64 7.56 -1.26
CA ILE A 352 -12.54 6.22 -0.65
C ILE A 352 -13.78 5.91 0.19
N LEU A 353 -14.15 6.81 1.11
CA LEU A 353 -15.28 6.58 2.03
C LEU A 353 -16.63 6.59 1.29
N THR A 354 -16.77 7.43 0.26
CA THR A 354 -17.96 7.43 -0.60
C THR A 354 -18.04 6.15 -1.42
N ALA A 355 -16.92 5.74 -2.03
CA ALA A 355 -16.82 4.49 -2.76
C ALA A 355 -17.13 3.30 -1.86
N TYR A 356 -16.62 3.27 -0.62
CA TYR A 356 -16.90 2.21 0.34
C TYR A 356 -18.39 2.18 0.73
N SER A 357 -18.98 3.34 0.97
CA SER A 357 -20.40 3.44 1.28
C SER A 357 -21.30 2.94 0.15
N LEU A 358 -20.84 3.09 -1.10
CA LEU A 358 -21.50 2.55 -2.30
C LEU A 358 -21.24 1.07 -2.51
N HIS A 359 -20.02 0.63 -2.24
CA HIS A 359 -19.59 -0.76 -2.34
C HIS A 359 -20.39 -1.64 -1.38
N ASN A 360 -20.58 -1.13 -0.15
CA ASN A 360 -21.31 -1.82 0.89
C ASN A 360 -22.39 -0.92 1.51
N PRO A 361 -23.54 -0.73 0.83
CA PRO A 361 -24.63 0.13 1.31
C PRO A 361 -25.29 -0.38 2.60
N LEU A 362 -24.99 -1.63 3.01
CA LEU A 362 -25.50 -2.23 4.23
C LEU A 362 -24.76 -1.72 5.47
N VAL A 363 -23.46 -1.46 5.34
CA VAL A 363 -22.65 -0.76 6.35
C VAL A 363 -22.74 0.75 6.14
N GLY A 364 -22.64 1.20 4.88
CA GLY A 364 -22.54 2.61 4.52
C GLY A 364 -21.30 3.28 5.14
N TYR A 365 -21.35 4.60 5.28
CA TYR A 365 -20.40 5.32 6.11
C TYR A 365 -20.84 5.26 7.57
N CYS A 366 -19.97 4.77 8.44
CA CYS A 366 -20.14 4.85 9.89
C CYS A 366 -19.06 5.77 10.49
N GLN A 367 -19.45 6.56 11.48
CA GLN A 367 -18.54 7.46 12.18
C GLN A 367 -17.40 6.64 12.83
N GLY A 368 -16.16 7.02 12.55
CA GLY A 368 -14.95 6.29 12.96
C GLY A 368 -14.16 5.70 11.79
N LEU A 369 -14.83 5.35 10.68
CA LEU A 369 -14.18 4.78 9.49
C LEU A 369 -13.18 5.76 8.85
N ASN A 370 -13.44 7.06 8.96
CA ASN A 370 -12.53 8.12 8.50
C ASN A 370 -11.16 8.04 9.18
N PHE A 371 -11.07 7.66 10.45
CA PHE A 371 -9.77 7.54 11.12
C PHE A 371 -9.04 6.27 10.67
N VAL A 372 -9.75 5.17 10.50
CA VAL A 372 -9.18 3.91 10.02
C VAL A 372 -8.67 4.06 8.59
N ALA A 373 -9.52 4.59 7.69
CA ALA A 373 -9.15 4.85 6.31
C ALA A 373 -8.01 5.88 6.22
N GLY A 374 -7.96 6.89 7.10
CA GLY A 374 -6.86 7.87 7.13
C GLY A 374 -5.52 7.25 7.50
N VAL A 375 -5.51 6.37 8.51
CA VAL A 375 -4.29 5.64 8.90
C VAL A 375 -3.86 4.67 7.79
N ILE A 376 -4.78 3.88 7.22
CA ILE A 376 -4.46 2.99 6.10
C ILE A 376 -3.93 3.80 4.92
N LEU A 377 -4.59 4.90 4.55
CA LEU A 377 -4.19 5.76 3.44
C LEU A 377 -2.79 6.29 3.60
N VAL A 378 -2.42 6.74 4.80
CA VAL A 378 -1.03 7.17 5.05
C VAL A 378 -0.07 5.98 5.08
N ALA A 379 -0.48 4.83 5.61
CA ALA A 379 0.35 3.62 5.69
C ALA A 379 0.63 2.96 4.33
N VAL A 380 -0.27 3.11 3.36
CA VAL A 380 -0.11 2.59 1.98
C VAL A 380 0.26 3.68 0.98
N ASP A 381 0.96 4.71 1.46
CA ASP A 381 1.49 5.80 0.64
C ASP A 381 0.45 6.48 -0.27
N ARG A 382 -0.72 6.74 0.30
CA ARG A 382 -1.82 7.51 -0.32
C ARG A 382 -2.48 6.80 -1.50
N ASP A 383 -2.23 5.51 -1.67
CA ASP A 383 -2.93 4.68 -2.64
C ASP A 383 -4.41 4.52 -2.25
N GLU A 384 -5.28 5.24 -2.95
CA GLU A 384 -6.72 5.24 -2.68
C GLU A 384 -7.36 3.88 -2.96
N GLU A 385 -6.93 3.19 -4.01
CA GLU A 385 -7.51 1.90 -4.42
C GLU A 385 -7.12 0.82 -3.42
N LEU A 386 -5.84 0.74 -3.06
CA LEU A 386 -5.36 -0.19 -2.05
C LEU A 386 -5.97 0.12 -0.68
N THR A 387 -6.09 1.41 -0.33
CA THR A 387 -6.77 1.83 0.90
C THR A 387 -8.21 1.37 0.91
N PHE A 388 -8.92 1.55 -0.20
CA PHE A 388 -10.31 1.10 -0.35
C PHE A 388 -10.41 -0.42 -0.16
N TRP A 389 -9.56 -1.21 -0.81
CA TRP A 389 -9.62 -2.67 -0.70
C TRP A 389 -9.17 -3.20 0.65
N LEU A 390 -8.20 -2.56 1.30
CA LEU A 390 -7.78 -2.89 2.67
C LEU A 390 -8.87 -2.51 3.67
N LEU A 391 -9.51 -1.35 3.51
CA LEU A 391 -10.65 -0.93 4.32
C LEU A 391 -11.81 -1.91 4.16
N ALA A 392 -12.13 -2.31 2.93
CA ALA A 392 -13.15 -3.32 2.64
C ALA A 392 -12.79 -4.67 3.25
N ALA A 393 -11.56 -5.17 3.06
CA ALA A 393 -11.11 -6.42 3.65
C ALA A 393 -11.15 -6.39 5.19
N LEU A 394 -10.72 -5.27 5.79
CA LEU A 394 -10.74 -5.08 7.23
C LEU A 394 -12.17 -5.14 7.77
N ILE A 395 -13.08 -4.36 7.22
CA ILE A 395 -14.46 -4.28 7.73
C ILE A 395 -15.23 -5.58 7.43
N GLU A 396 -15.09 -6.11 6.21
CA GLU A 396 -15.95 -7.19 5.71
C GLU A 396 -15.44 -8.58 6.06
N ARG A 397 -14.12 -8.76 6.16
CA ARG A 397 -13.51 -10.08 6.35
C ARG A 397 -12.95 -10.27 7.75
N ILE A 398 -12.35 -9.22 8.32
CA ILE A 398 -11.63 -9.31 9.59
C ILE A 398 -12.54 -8.95 10.76
N LEU A 399 -13.08 -7.73 10.79
CA LEU A 399 -13.86 -7.20 11.91
C LEU A 399 -15.24 -7.85 12.05
N TYR A 400 -15.77 -8.42 10.97
CA TYR A 400 -17.03 -9.17 10.95
C TYR A 400 -17.07 -10.36 11.94
N GLN A 401 -15.92 -10.81 12.44
CA GLN A 401 -15.81 -11.97 13.35
C GLN A 401 -15.72 -11.63 14.85
N GLY A 402 -15.93 -10.38 15.27
CA GLY A 402 -15.79 -9.93 16.66
C GLY A 402 -16.96 -10.31 17.60
N LYS A 403 -16.64 -10.72 18.84
CA LYS A 403 -17.58 -11.07 19.93
C LYS A 403 -17.90 -9.89 20.88
N ASP A 404 -18.88 -10.10 21.77
CA ASP A 404 -19.19 -9.30 22.97
C ASP A 404 -18.11 -9.34 24.08
N LEU A 405 -18.17 -8.32 24.96
CA LEU A 405 -17.09 -7.70 25.76
C LEU A 405 -16.92 -8.16 27.24
N ASP A 406 -17.37 -9.34 27.65
CA ASP A 406 -17.21 -9.78 29.08
C ASP A 406 -15.82 -10.36 29.43
N LEU A 407 -14.81 -10.10 28.60
CA LEU A 407 -13.46 -10.64 28.78
C LEU A 407 -12.68 -9.98 29.93
N VAL A 408 -13.01 -8.75 30.31
CA VAL A 408 -12.33 -8.04 31.41
C VAL A 408 -12.66 -8.69 32.75
N ALA A 409 -13.93 -9.04 32.99
CA ALA A 409 -14.35 -9.75 34.19
C ALA A 409 -13.72 -11.15 34.30
N GLU A 410 -13.54 -11.83 33.16
CA GLU A 410 -12.90 -13.15 33.13
C GLU A 410 -11.38 -13.10 33.36
N LYS A 411 -10.69 -12.18 32.69
CA LYS A 411 -9.21 -12.17 32.66
C LYS A 411 -8.57 -11.24 33.69
N ILE A 412 -9.26 -10.18 34.11
CA ILE A 412 -8.75 -9.16 35.04
C ILE A 412 -9.83 -8.83 36.09
N PRO A 413 -10.25 -9.82 36.90
CA PRO A 413 -11.44 -9.71 37.76
C PRO A 413 -11.33 -8.61 38.82
N LYS A 414 -10.14 -8.37 39.38
CA LYS A 414 -9.91 -7.32 40.39
C LYS A 414 -10.15 -5.93 39.80
N LEU A 415 -9.63 -5.70 38.60
CA LEU A 415 -9.85 -4.44 37.89
C LEU A 415 -11.33 -4.29 37.50
N SER A 416 -11.99 -5.36 37.06
CA SER A 416 -13.42 -5.35 36.73
C SER A 416 -14.29 -4.95 37.93
N GLU A 417 -14.02 -5.50 39.12
CA GLU A 417 -14.73 -5.14 40.35
C GLU A 417 -14.47 -3.68 40.75
N HIS A 418 -13.22 -3.24 40.64
CA HIS A 418 -12.85 -1.86 40.91
C HIS A 418 -13.54 -0.87 39.96
N MET A 419 -13.56 -1.16 38.66
CA MET A 419 -14.26 -0.38 37.65
C MET A 419 -15.76 -0.26 37.96
N ALA A 420 -16.40 -1.36 38.37
CA ALA A 420 -17.80 -1.35 38.81
C ALA A 420 -18.00 -0.48 40.06
N ARG A 421 -17.09 -0.54 41.03
CA ARG A 421 -17.14 0.26 42.26
C ARG A 421 -17.03 1.76 42.00
N ILE A 422 -16.15 2.17 41.09
CA ILE A 422 -15.96 3.59 40.74
C ILE A 422 -16.98 4.09 39.69
N GLY A 423 -17.88 3.23 39.22
CA GLY A 423 -18.90 3.56 38.22
C GLY A 423 -18.34 3.77 36.80
N CYS A 424 -17.21 3.14 36.47
CA CYS A 424 -16.60 3.23 35.15
C CYS A 424 -16.96 2.00 34.30
N GLU A 425 -17.92 2.13 33.39
CA GLU A 425 -18.20 1.06 32.42
C GLU A 425 -17.08 0.94 31.38
N ILE A 426 -16.70 -0.28 31.02
CA ILE A 426 -15.65 -0.54 30.00
C ILE A 426 -16.01 0.07 28.63
N SER A 427 -17.30 0.16 28.31
CA SER A 427 -17.81 0.78 27.09
C SER A 427 -17.36 2.25 26.95
N LEU A 428 -17.22 2.99 28.05
CA LEU A 428 -16.86 4.41 28.04
C LEU A 428 -15.43 4.66 27.54
N ILE A 429 -14.53 3.69 27.72
CA ILE A 429 -13.14 3.80 27.26
C ILE A 429 -12.89 2.99 25.99
N ALA A 430 -13.56 1.85 25.84
CA ALA A 430 -13.29 0.91 24.76
C ALA A 430 -14.02 1.24 23.46
N THR A 431 -15.05 2.09 23.49
CA THR A 431 -15.82 2.44 22.27
C THR A 431 -14.90 2.94 21.16
N ASP A 432 -14.00 3.88 21.45
CA ASP A 432 -13.08 4.42 20.44
C ASP A 432 -12.04 3.37 20.00
N TRP A 433 -11.63 2.46 20.89
CA TRP A 433 -10.66 1.41 20.57
C TRP A 433 -11.18 0.46 19.49
N PHE A 434 -12.43 0.04 19.61
CA PHE A 434 -13.02 -0.90 18.68
C PHE A 434 -13.59 -0.21 17.43
N LEU A 435 -14.22 0.96 17.58
CA LEU A 435 -14.79 1.69 16.44
C LEU A 435 -13.72 2.22 15.49
N THR A 436 -12.59 2.69 16.02
CA THR A 436 -11.50 3.22 15.19
C THR A 436 -10.30 2.29 15.15
N VAL A 437 -10.43 1.04 15.61
CA VAL A 437 -9.34 0.05 15.55
C VAL A 437 -8.05 0.58 16.19
N PHE A 438 -8.18 1.29 17.32
CA PHE A 438 -7.14 2.02 18.05
C PHE A 438 -6.46 3.18 17.32
N CYS A 439 -6.83 3.50 16.07
CA CYS A 439 -6.21 4.56 15.25
C CYS A 439 -6.27 5.98 15.85
N VAL A 440 -7.18 6.26 16.79
CA VAL A 440 -7.25 7.56 17.48
C VAL A 440 -6.76 7.50 18.93
N SER A 441 -6.51 6.29 19.44
CA SER A 441 -6.20 6.06 20.85
C SER A 441 -4.71 5.77 21.08
N LEU A 442 -4.02 5.22 20.07
CA LEU A 442 -2.58 4.96 20.09
C LEU A 442 -1.84 5.90 19.13
N PRO A 443 -0.54 6.15 19.35
CA PRO A 443 0.33 6.75 18.35
C PRO A 443 0.28 5.99 17.02
N SER A 444 0.50 6.70 15.92
CA SER A 444 0.32 6.18 14.55
C SER A 444 1.09 4.88 14.29
N GLU A 445 2.36 4.83 14.68
CA GLU A 445 3.23 3.66 14.52
C GLU A 445 2.73 2.44 15.31
N SER A 446 2.18 2.69 16.50
CA SER A 446 1.60 1.66 17.35
C SER A 446 0.25 1.17 16.82
N ALA A 447 -0.58 2.08 16.31
CA ALA A 447 -1.82 1.74 15.62
C ALA A 447 -1.54 0.91 14.36
N CYS A 448 -0.53 1.27 13.56
CA CYS A 448 -0.10 0.46 12.41
C CYS A 448 0.34 -0.94 12.83
N ARG A 449 1.09 -1.08 13.92
CA ARG A 449 1.50 -2.41 14.43
C ARG A 449 0.30 -3.27 14.86
N VAL A 450 -0.72 -2.65 15.46
CA VAL A 450 -2.00 -3.33 15.77
C VAL A 450 -2.71 -3.74 14.48
N LEU A 451 -2.74 -2.88 13.46
CA LEU A 451 -3.30 -3.19 12.14
C LEU A 451 -2.57 -4.35 11.47
N ASP A 452 -1.23 -4.39 11.48
CA ASP A 452 -0.44 -5.51 10.92
C ASP A 452 -0.86 -6.83 11.55
N ALA A 453 -0.89 -6.86 12.88
CA ALA A 453 -1.31 -8.03 13.64
C ALA A 453 -2.77 -8.39 13.34
N LEU A 454 -3.65 -7.40 13.20
CA LEU A 454 -5.06 -7.59 12.88
C LEU A 454 -5.27 -8.18 11.48
N PHE A 455 -4.54 -7.70 10.47
CA PHE A 455 -4.55 -8.25 9.11
C PHE A 455 -4.00 -9.68 9.06
N HIS A 456 -3.04 -10.01 9.92
CA HIS A 456 -2.43 -11.35 9.97
C HIS A 456 -3.23 -12.37 10.78
N GLU A 457 -3.64 -12.02 12.00
CA GLU A 457 -4.18 -12.93 13.02
C GLU A 457 -5.72 -12.81 13.20
N GLY A 458 -6.32 -11.76 12.63
CA GLY A 458 -7.76 -11.50 12.65
C GLY A 458 -8.25 -10.76 13.91
N ALA A 459 -9.58 -10.57 14.00
CA ALA A 459 -10.23 -9.70 14.99
C ALA A 459 -9.92 -10.00 16.47
N LYS A 460 -9.42 -11.20 16.80
CA LYS A 460 -8.99 -11.56 18.16
C LYS A 460 -7.90 -10.63 18.70
N VAL A 461 -7.11 -10.00 17.81
CA VAL A 461 -6.04 -9.07 18.17
C VAL A 461 -6.58 -7.86 18.93
N LEU A 462 -7.74 -7.31 18.54
CA LEU A 462 -8.32 -6.14 19.22
C LEU A 462 -8.58 -6.41 20.70
N PHE A 463 -9.12 -7.59 20.99
CA PHE A 463 -9.38 -8.02 22.36
C PHE A 463 -8.08 -8.32 23.13
N ARG A 464 -7.09 -8.94 22.46
CA ARG A 464 -5.77 -9.19 23.07
C ARG A 464 -5.07 -7.90 23.47
N VAL A 465 -5.06 -6.91 22.57
CA VAL A 465 -4.45 -5.61 22.81
C VAL A 465 -5.20 -4.84 23.91
N ALA A 466 -6.55 -4.83 23.88
CA ALA A 466 -7.34 -4.20 24.93
C ALA A 466 -7.09 -4.82 26.32
N LEU A 467 -7.04 -6.14 26.41
CA LEU A 467 -6.77 -6.86 27.67
C LEU A 467 -5.34 -6.66 28.15
N ALA A 468 -4.36 -6.73 27.25
CA ALA A 468 -2.96 -6.45 27.57
C ALA A 468 -2.79 -5.03 28.13
N LEU A 469 -3.46 -4.05 27.53
CA LEU A 469 -3.41 -2.65 27.97
C LEU A 469 -3.83 -2.52 29.43
N LEU A 470 -4.99 -3.07 29.75
CA LEU A 470 -5.53 -3.03 31.11
C LEU A 470 -4.70 -3.87 32.09
N HIS A 471 -4.20 -5.01 31.65
CA HIS A 471 -3.42 -5.92 32.49
C HIS A 471 -2.04 -5.34 32.85
N SER A 472 -1.34 -4.74 31.87
CA SER A 472 0.00 -4.18 32.06
C SER A 472 0.04 -3.01 33.05
N VAL A 473 -1.10 -2.35 33.28
CA VAL A 473 -1.22 -1.18 34.17
C VAL A 473 -2.23 -1.34 35.29
N GLU A 474 -2.70 -2.58 35.52
CA GLU A 474 -3.68 -2.91 36.55
C GLU A 474 -3.31 -2.33 37.93
N PRO A 475 -2.06 -2.44 38.45
CA PRO A 475 -1.70 -1.90 39.76
C PRO A 475 -1.85 -0.37 39.89
N GLN A 476 -1.68 0.36 38.79
CA GLN A 476 -1.83 1.82 38.73
C GLN A 476 -3.32 2.18 38.69
N LEU A 477 -4.10 1.48 37.86
CA LEU A 477 -5.53 1.71 37.71
C LEU A 477 -6.31 1.44 39.00
N LEU A 478 -5.91 0.42 39.78
CA LEU A 478 -6.54 0.09 41.06
C LEU A 478 -6.38 1.19 42.12
N LYS A 479 -5.42 2.12 41.97
CA LYS A 479 -5.21 3.24 42.89
C LYS A 479 -6.11 4.44 42.61
N ILE A 480 -6.70 4.50 41.41
CA ILE A 480 -7.57 5.60 40.98
C ILE A 480 -8.97 5.36 41.53
N ASP A 481 -9.55 6.33 42.22
CA ASP A 481 -10.80 6.15 42.98
C ASP A 481 -12.06 6.69 42.30
N ASN A 482 -11.92 7.33 41.12
CA ASN A 482 -13.01 7.94 40.39
C ASN A 482 -12.95 7.65 38.89
N ALA A 483 -14.11 7.49 38.25
CA ALA A 483 -14.20 7.14 36.83
C ALA A 483 -13.58 8.20 35.90
N GLY A 484 -13.71 9.49 36.20
CA GLY A 484 -13.18 10.56 35.36
C GLY A 484 -11.67 10.52 35.24
N GLU A 485 -10.98 10.38 36.37
CA GLU A 485 -9.53 10.22 36.42
C GLU A 485 -9.08 8.89 35.80
N PHE A 486 -9.84 7.81 35.99
CA PHE A 486 -9.55 6.52 35.37
C PHE A 486 -9.50 6.64 33.85
N MET A 487 -10.56 7.21 33.25
CA MET A 487 -10.64 7.41 31.80
C MET A 487 -9.53 8.32 31.28
N ARG A 488 -9.26 9.43 31.98
CA ARG A 488 -8.20 10.37 31.63
C ARG A 488 -6.83 9.69 31.68
N TRP A 489 -6.53 8.95 32.74
CA TRP A 489 -5.26 8.26 32.91
C TRP A 489 -5.02 7.21 31.83
N VAL A 490 -6.03 6.40 31.51
CA VAL A 490 -5.93 5.39 30.43
C VAL A 490 -5.64 6.08 29.10
N LYS A 491 -6.34 7.18 28.79
CA LYS A 491 -6.12 7.95 27.56
C LYS A 491 -4.71 8.55 27.49
N GLU A 492 -4.23 9.14 28.58
CA GLU A 492 -2.87 9.71 28.68
C GLU A 492 -1.79 8.62 28.54
N TYR A 493 -1.98 7.46 29.19
CA TYR A 493 -1.08 6.33 29.08
C TYR A 493 -0.97 5.82 27.64
N MET A 494 -2.12 5.61 26.99
CA MET A 494 -2.16 5.13 25.61
C MET A 494 -1.53 6.11 24.62
N ALA A 495 -1.73 7.41 24.81
CA ALA A 495 -1.12 8.45 23.97
C ALA A 495 0.42 8.46 24.02
N GLY A 496 1.03 7.90 25.08
CA GLY A 496 2.49 7.78 25.23
C GLY A 496 3.08 6.46 24.73
N LEU A 497 2.27 5.52 24.23
CA LEU A 497 2.72 4.19 23.81
C LEU A 497 3.32 4.19 22.40
N HIS A 498 4.43 4.89 22.18
CA HIS A 498 5.16 4.90 20.90
C HIS A 498 5.92 3.58 20.63
N HIS A 499 6.28 2.85 21.69
CA HIS A 499 6.97 1.56 21.61
C HIS A 499 6.06 0.44 22.12
N ILE A 500 5.24 -0.11 21.21
CA ILE A 500 4.16 -1.06 21.55
C ILE A 500 4.63 -2.50 21.74
N ASP A 501 5.85 -2.87 21.33
CA ASP A 501 6.30 -4.26 21.37
C ASP A 501 6.16 -4.96 22.73
N PRO A 502 6.45 -4.33 23.89
CA PRO A 502 6.24 -4.95 25.20
C PRO A 502 4.75 -5.24 25.46
N LEU A 503 3.87 -4.33 25.03
CA LEU A 503 2.43 -4.53 25.10
C LEU A 503 2.00 -5.69 24.20
N MET A 504 2.55 -5.78 22.99
CA MET A 504 2.28 -6.88 22.05
C MET A 504 2.75 -8.21 22.63
N THR A 505 3.92 -8.29 23.28
CA THR A 505 4.34 -9.49 24.00
C THR A 505 3.31 -9.93 25.03
N VAL A 506 2.81 -8.99 25.86
CA VAL A 506 1.75 -9.30 26.83
C VAL A 506 0.46 -9.76 26.12
N ALA A 507 0.07 -9.09 25.02
CA ALA A 507 -1.13 -9.42 24.26
C ALA A 507 -1.09 -10.82 23.63
N PHE A 508 0.09 -11.28 23.20
CA PHE A 508 0.24 -12.55 22.52
C PHE A 508 0.60 -13.71 23.45
N GLU A 509 1.35 -13.45 24.52
CA GLU A 509 1.91 -14.48 25.40
C GLU A 509 1.32 -14.43 26.82
N GLY A 510 0.94 -13.25 27.32
CA GLY A 510 0.56 -13.02 28.72
C GLY A 510 -0.92 -13.24 29.06
N ILE A 511 -1.85 -13.01 28.11
CA ILE A 511 -3.31 -13.05 28.38
C ILE A 511 -3.91 -14.47 28.30
N GLY A 512 -3.13 -15.47 27.90
CA GLY A 512 -3.57 -16.85 27.74
C GLY A 512 -4.52 -17.05 26.54
N SER A 513 -5.15 -18.23 26.45
CA SER A 513 -6.04 -18.56 25.32
C SER A 513 -7.43 -17.93 25.48
N LEU A 514 -7.98 -17.47 24.36
CA LEU A 514 -9.37 -17.04 24.23
C LEU A 514 -10.15 -18.18 23.57
N SER A 515 -10.96 -18.91 24.35
CA SER A 515 -11.67 -20.11 23.87
C SER A 515 -12.73 -19.81 22.79
N LEU A 516 -12.71 -20.61 21.73
CA LEU A 516 -13.56 -20.53 20.53
C LEU A 516 -14.75 -21.52 20.53
N SER A 517 -14.99 -22.30 21.59
CA SER A 517 -16.05 -23.32 21.60
C SER A 517 -17.43 -22.80 22.06
N ALA A 518 -17.46 -21.87 23.01
CA ALA A 518 -18.72 -21.22 23.45
C ALA A 518 -19.31 -20.27 22.40
N VAL A 519 -18.52 -19.86 21.40
CA VAL A 519 -18.92 -18.92 20.35
C VAL A 519 -19.67 -19.57 19.21
N ASP A 520 -19.32 -20.78 18.79
CA ASP A 520 -20.05 -21.45 17.71
C ASP A 520 -21.51 -21.73 18.09
N ALA A 521 -21.79 -21.90 19.38
CA ALA A 521 -23.15 -22.06 19.92
C ALA A 521 -23.95 -20.76 19.89
N VAL A 522 -23.37 -19.65 20.35
CA VAL A 522 -24.02 -18.32 20.34
C VAL A 522 -24.14 -17.77 18.90
N ARG A 523 -23.16 -18.07 18.05
CA ARG A 523 -23.11 -17.77 16.60
C ARG A 523 -24.33 -18.32 15.88
N LYS A 524 -24.66 -19.61 16.06
CA LYS A 524 -25.86 -20.20 15.42
C LYS A 524 -27.16 -19.52 15.82
N VAL A 525 -27.28 -19.11 17.09
CA VAL A 525 -28.50 -18.47 17.60
C VAL A 525 -28.64 -17.05 17.04
N LYS A 526 -27.55 -16.26 17.04
CA LYS A 526 -27.58 -14.89 16.52
C LYS A 526 -27.67 -14.86 14.99
N GLU A 527 -27.00 -15.76 14.26
CA GLU A 527 -27.18 -15.90 12.81
C GLU A 527 -28.65 -16.16 12.40
N GLN A 528 -29.43 -16.86 13.22
CA GLN A 528 -30.85 -17.12 12.96
C GLN A 528 -31.74 -15.88 13.20
N GLU A 529 -31.52 -15.15 14.29
CA GLU A 529 -32.25 -13.90 14.59
C GLU A 529 -32.01 -12.82 13.52
N VAL A 530 -30.77 -12.78 13.02
CA VAL A 530 -30.29 -11.90 11.96
C VAL A 530 -30.97 -12.19 10.63
N ARG A 531 -30.99 -13.47 10.23
CA ARG A 531 -31.70 -13.90 9.01
C ARG A 531 -33.19 -13.55 9.07
N ALA A 532 -33.83 -13.70 10.23
CA ALA A 532 -35.24 -13.36 10.40
C ALA A 532 -35.48 -11.84 10.27
N LEU A 533 -34.63 -11.01 10.88
CA LEU A 533 -34.74 -9.55 10.80
C LEU A 533 -34.48 -9.01 9.39
N MET A 534 -33.52 -9.61 8.68
CA MET A 534 -33.17 -9.26 7.30
C MET A 534 -34.31 -9.60 6.33
N GLU A 535 -34.97 -10.76 6.51
CA GLU A 535 -36.12 -11.14 5.70
C GLU A 535 -37.32 -10.22 5.94
N GLN A 536 -37.57 -9.81 7.20
CA GLN A 536 -38.59 -8.78 7.50
C GLN A 536 -38.31 -7.44 6.80
N ARG A 537 -37.05 -6.96 6.83
CA ARG A 537 -36.67 -5.69 6.17
C ARG A 537 -36.70 -5.77 4.65
N ARG A 538 -36.43 -6.94 4.07
CA ARG A 538 -36.56 -7.20 2.62
C ARG A 538 -38.03 -7.19 2.21
N GLN A 539 -38.89 -7.85 2.97
CA GLN A 539 -40.33 -7.87 2.73
C GLN A 539 -40.97 -6.49 2.88
N ALA A 540 -40.57 -5.70 3.88
CA ALA A 540 -41.04 -4.32 4.06
C ALA A 540 -40.67 -3.42 2.86
N ARG A 541 -39.44 -3.55 2.33
CA ARG A 541 -39.00 -2.80 1.14
C ARG A 541 -39.77 -3.19 -0.12
N ASN A 542 -39.99 -4.49 -0.34
CA ASN A 542 -40.77 -4.98 -1.47
C ASN A 542 -42.24 -4.56 -1.39
N GLN A 543 -42.84 -4.56 -0.19
CA GLN A 543 -44.20 -4.07 0.02
C GLN A 543 -44.32 -2.56 -0.22
N GLN A 544 -43.30 -1.79 0.14
CA GLN A 544 -43.26 -0.34 -0.10
C GLN A 544 -43.12 -0.03 -1.59
N GLN A 545 -42.28 -0.77 -2.33
CA GLN A 545 -42.17 -0.69 -3.80
C GLN A 545 -43.47 -1.07 -4.52
N ASN A 546 -44.14 -2.14 -4.09
CA ASN A 546 -45.41 -2.57 -4.68
C ASN A 546 -46.55 -1.57 -4.42
N ARG A 547 -46.55 -0.90 -3.25
CA ARG A 547 -47.52 0.16 -2.94
C ARG A 547 -47.31 1.44 -3.75
N SER A 548 -46.07 1.78 -4.09
CA SER A 548 -45.76 2.91 -4.98
C SER A 548 -46.11 2.60 -6.44
N ALA A 549 -45.90 1.35 -6.90
CA ALA A 549 -46.25 0.93 -8.25
C ALA A 549 -47.78 0.82 -8.49
N ALA A 550 -48.56 0.57 -7.44
CA ALA A 550 -50.02 0.50 -7.51
C ALA A 550 -50.72 1.88 -7.45
N ARG A 551 -49.96 2.99 -7.32
CA ARG A 551 -50.49 4.37 -7.26
C ARG A 551 -50.19 5.20 -8.51
N THR A 552 -49.44 4.64 -9.46
CA THR A 552 -49.28 5.08 -10.85
C THR A 552 -50.13 4.20 -11.75
#